data_AF-A0A932UM40-F1
#
_entry.id   AF-A0A932UM40-F1
#
_cell.length_a   1.000
_cell.length_b   1.000
_cell.length_c   1.000
_cell.angle_alpha   90.00
_cell.angle_beta   90.00
_cell.angle_gamma   90.00
#
_symmetry.space_group_name_H-M   'P 1'
#
loop_
_entity.id
_entity.type
_entity.pdbx_description
1 polymer ?
#
loop_
_entity_poly.entity_id
_entity_poly.type
_entity_poly.pdbx_seq_one_letter_code
_entity_poly.pdbx_strand_id
1 'polypeptide(L)' 'IVETGAEVLVSGNPGCLLQIEMGLKKRGLNLRTVHPVELLDWSYKGAVPPDG' A
#
# COMPACT_ATOMS: atom_id res chain seq x y z
N ILE A 1 9.78 4.55 -6.47
CA ILE A 1 8.84 4.18 -5.38
C ILE A 1 9.63 3.61 -4.19
N VAL A 2 10.23 2.42 -4.28
CA VAL A 2 11.00 1.88 -3.12
C VAL A 2 12.14 2.80 -2.67
N GLU A 3 12.87 3.41 -3.59
CA GLU A 3 13.94 4.38 -3.29
C GLU A 3 13.46 5.61 -2.52
N THR A 4 12.16 5.90 -2.50
CA THR A 4 11.62 7.03 -1.72
C THR A 4 11.49 6.71 -0.23
N GLY A 5 11.73 5.46 0.19
CA GLY A 5 11.55 5.03 1.58
C GLY A 5 10.09 4.99 2.02
N ALA A 6 9.13 5.00 1.09
CA ALA A 6 7.72 4.89 1.45
C ALA A 6 7.42 3.51 2.03
N GLU A 7 6.65 3.47 3.12
CA GLU A 7 6.20 2.22 3.77
C GLU A 7 4.89 1.71 3.18
N VAL A 8 4.10 2.61 2.60
CA VAL A 8 2.78 2.33 2.03
C VAL A 8 2.62 3.04 0.69
N LEU A 9 2.13 2.31 -0.32
CA LEU A 9 1.64 2.84 -1.59
C LEU A 9 0.12 2.82 -1.60
N VAL A 10 -0.47 3.98 -1.87
CA VAL A 10 -1.93 4.14 -1.93
C VAL A 10 -2.34 4.36 -3.38
N SER A 11 -3.36 3.64 -3.86
CA SER A 11 -3.95 3.91 -5.17
C SER A 11 -5.45 3.66 -5.20
N GLY A 12 -6.21 4.64 -5.68
CA GLY A 12 -7.66 4.50 -5.93
C GLY A 12 -7.98 3.83 -7.27
N ASN A 13 -6.98 3.41 -8.04
CA ASN A 13 -7.17 2.65 -9.27
C ASN A 13 -6.81 1.18 -9.04
N PRO A 14 -7.80 0.26 -8.91
CA PRO A 14 -7.55 -1.15 -8.67
C PRO A 14 -6.62 -1.79 -9.70
N GLY A 15 -6.68 -1.35 -10.97
CA GLY A 15 -5.81 -1.87 -12.03
C GLY A 15 -4.34 -1.54 -11.80
N CYS A 16 -4.03 -0.28 -11.47
CA CYS A 16 -2.67 0.12 -11.09
C CYS A 16 -2.20 -0.58 -9.82
N LEU A 17 -3.08 -0.68 -8.81
CA LEU A 17 -2.78 -1.32 -7.54
C LEU A 17 -2.34 -2.77 -7.75
N LEU A 18 -3.16 -3.56 -8.46
CA LEU A 18 -2.86 -4.95 -8.81
C LEU A 18 -1.57 -5.09 -9.63
N GLN A 19 -1.36 -4.23 -10.63
CA GLN A 19 -0.17 -4.28 -11.46
C GLN A 19 1.11 -4.02 -10.65
N ILE A 20 1.07 -3.04 -9.74
CA ILE A 20 2.19 -2.67 -8.87
C ILE A 20 2.44 -3.78 -7.85
N GLU A 21 1.40 -4.27 -7.18
CA GLU A 21 1.50 -5.35 -6.19
C GLU A 21 2.13 -6.61 -6.80
N MET A 22 1.69 -7.01 -8.00
CA MET A 22 2.30 -8.12 -8.73
C MET A 22 3.78 -7.86 -9.04
N GLY A 23 4.14 -6.62 -9.40
CA GLY A 23 5.52 -6.22 -9.66
C GLY A 23 6.41 -6.28 -8.41
N LEU A 24 5.88 -5.85 -7.27
CA LEU A 24 6.56 -5.90 -5.97
C LEU A 24 6.79 -7.36 -5.55
N LYS A 25 5.73 -8.19 -5.61
CA LYS A 25 5.80 -9.62 -5.29
C LYS A 25 6.81 -10.37 -6.17
N LYS A 26 6.81 -10.12 -7.48
CA LYS A 26 7.78 -10.72 -8.41
C LYS A 26 9.23 -10.36 -8.09
N ARG A 27 9.47 -9.21 -7.47
CA ARG A 27 10.79 -8.71 -7.09
C ARG A 27 11.16 -9.02 -5.63
N GLY A 28 10.29 -9.68 -4.88
CA GLY A 28 10.50 -9.93 -3.44
C GLY A 28 10.55 -8.66 -2.60
N LEU A 29 9.94 -7.57 -3.07
CA LEU A 29 9.94 -6.28 -2.39
C LEU A 29 8.73 -6.20 -1.46
N ASN A 30 8.98 -5.86 -0.21
CA ASN A 30 7.93 -5.74 0.81
C ASN A 30 7.49 -4.28 0.94
N LEU A 31 6.59 -3.83 0.05
CA LEU A 31 5.94 -2.53 0.12
C LEU A 31 4.42 -2.75 0.16
N ARG A 32 3.75 -2.25 1.19
CA ARG A 32 2.31 -2.45 1.34
C ARG A 32 1.56 -1.60 0.32
N THR A 33 0.67 -2.20 -0.44
CA THR A 33 -0.25 -1.51 -1.35
C THR A 33 -1.65 -1.48 -0.73
N VAL A 34 -2.30 -0.32 -0.67
CA VAL A 34 -3.61 -0.15 -0.03
C VAL A 34 -4.55 0.71 -0.86
N HIS A 35 -5.86 0.47 -0.73
CA HIS A 35 -6.87 1.35 -1.27
C HIS A 35 -7.06 2.58 -0.37
N PRO A 36 -7.34 3.79 -0.91
CA PRO A 36 -7.54 5.00 -0.12
C PRO A 36 -8.58 4.86 1.00
N VAL A 37 -9.62 4.06 0.80
CA VAL A 37 -10.66 3.81 1.82
C VAL A 37 -10.10 3.10 3.06
N GLU A 38 -9.15 2.18 2.89
CA GLU A 38 -8.50 1.50 4.02
C GLU A 38 -7.66 2.48 4.84
N LEU A 39 -6.90 3.35 4.15
CA LEU A 39 -6.11 4.39 4.79
C LEU A 39 -7.00 5.38 5.58
N LEU A 40 -8.12 5.79 4.99
CA LEU A 40 -9.08 6.66 5.67
C LEU A 40 -9.72 5.98 6.87
N ASP A 41 -10.08 4.69 6.76
CA ASP A 41 -10.62 3.91 7.87
C ASP A 41 -9.63 3.85 9.04
N TRP A 42 -8.35 3.60 8.78
CA TRP A 42 -7.31 3.62 9.81
C TRP A 42 -7.18 4.98 10.47
N SER A 43 -7.12 6.05 9.67
CA SER A 43 -7.03 7.43 10.16
C SER A 43 -8.22 7.79 11.07
N TYR A 44 -9.45 7.49 10.64
CA TYR A 44 -10.64 7.78 11.43
C TYR A 44 -10.75 6.95 12.71
N LYS A 45 -10.19 5.74 12.72
CA LYS A 45 -10.15 4.87 13.91
C LYS A 45 -8.95 5.14 14.82
N GLY A 46 -8.02 6.01 14.42
CA GLY A 46 -6.72 6.15 15.09
C GLY A 46 -5.91 4.85 15.10
N ALA A 47 -6.16 3.97 14.14
CA ALA A 47 -5.50 2.68 14.00
C ALA A 47 -4.20 2.85 13.19
N VAL A 48 -3.20 2.06 13.57
CA VAL A 48 -1.98 1.87 12.79
C VAL A 48 -2.24 0.68 11.84
N PRO A 49 -1.67 0.69 10.62
CA PRO A 49 -1.79 -0.46 9.73
C PRO A 49 -1.41 -1.78 10.43
N PRO A 50 -2.13 -2.89 10.21
CA PRO A 50 -2.10 -4.07 11.09
C PRO A 50 -0.78 -4.85 11.17
N ASP A 51 0.21 -4.57 10.31
CA ASP A 51 1.57 -5.13 10.43
C ASP A 51 2.62 -4.04 10.75
N GLY A 52 2.25 -3.04 11.57
CA GLY A 52 3.11 -1.99 12.12
C GLY A 52 3.03 -1.94 13.64
#